data_AF-A0A7Y8MQE7-F1
#
_entry.id   AF-A0A7Y8MQE7-F1
#
_cell.length_a   1.000
_cell.length_b   1.000
_cell.length_c   1.000
_cell.angle_alpha   90.00
_cell.angle_beta   90.00
_cell.angle_gamma   90.00
#
_symmetry.space_group_name_H-M   'P 1'
#
loop_
_entity.id
_entity.type
_entity.pdbx_description
1 polymer ?
#
loop_
_entity_poly.entity_id
_entity_poly.type
_entity_poly.pdbx_seq_one_letter_code
_entity_poly.pdbx_strand_id
1 'polypeptide(L)'
;MEAVSFDRATARVFNRRPGGSRHIAYQDGAGSICLWVRSYLERGGCAISASAIEWLDGMPGAHFIRLTNERGRLDVVMPMDQVPMGEAREGRHGRYFIVDPDDLTGPAFPPLRDFGERVPF
;
A
#
# COMPACT_ATOMS: atom_id res chain seq x y z
N MET A 1 3.99 -4.09 22.06
CA MET A 1 2.97 -4.55 21.10
C MET A 1 3.73 -5.22 19.97
N GLU A 2 3.49 -6.51 19.73
CA GLU A 2 4.08 -7.18 18.56
C GLU A 2 3.54 -6.55 17.28
N ALA A 3 4.42 -6.32 16.29
CA ALA A 3 4.00 -5.82 15.00
C ALA A 3 3.19 -6.91 14.30
N VAL A 4 1.89 -6.67 14.11
CA VAL A 4 1.03 -7.60 13.36
C VAL A 4 1.47 -7.57 11.89
N SER A 5 1.79 -8.73 11.34
CA SER A 5 2.20 -8.90 9.94
C SER A 5 1.22 -9.80 9.20
N PHE A 6 0.95 -9.49 7.92
CA PHE A 6 0.09 -10.33 7.07
C PHE A 6 0.78 -11.63 6.65
N ASP A 7 0.17 -12.78 6.94
CA ASP A 7 0.72 -14.09 6.56
C ASP A 7 0.35 -14.47 5.12
N ARG A 8 1.31 -14.28 4.21
CA ARG A 8 1.15 -14.55 2.78
C ARG A 8 1.04 -16.04 2.46
N ALA A 9 1.56 -16.94 3.29
CA ALA A 9 1.56 -18.38 2.99
C ALA A 9 0.16 -18.98 3.11
N THR A 10 -0.59 -18.52 4.10
CA THR A 10 -1.96 -18.96 4.35
C THR A 10 -3.00 -18.12 3.60
N ALA A 11 -2.62 -16.95 3.10
CA ALA A 11 -3.50 -16.03 2.37
C ALA A 11 -4.25 -16.70 1.19
N ARG A 12 -5.57 -16.47 1.12
CA ARG A 12 -6.43 -16.89 0.01
C ARG A 12 -7.29 -15.74 -0.48
N VAL A 13 -7.53 -15.68 -1.79
CA VAL A 13 -8.49 -14.72 -2.36
C VAL A 13 -9.88 -15.05 -1.85
N PHE A 14 -10.58 -14.07 -1.31
CA PHE A 14 -11.97 -14.25 -0.87
C PHE A 14 -12.93 -13.20 -1.47
N ASN A 15 -12.42 -12.08 -1.98
CA ASN A 15 -13.24 -11.08 -2.69
C ASN A 15 -12.48 -10.49 -3.89
N ARG A 16 -13.10 -10.49 -5.08
CA ARG A 16 -12.52 -9.97 -6.33
C ARG A 16 -13.03 -8.57 -6.72
N ARG A 17 -13.95 -8.00 -5.93
CA ARG A 17 -14.56 -6.68 -6.12
C ARG A 17 -14.84 -5.99 -4.75
N PRO A 18 -13.83 -5.83 -3.88
CA PRO A 18 -13.99 -5.16 -2.60
C PRO A 18 -14.47 -3.72 -2.80
N GLY A 19 -15.59 -3.35 -2.16
CA GLY A 19 -16.24 -2.06 -2.37
C GLY A 19 -16.62 -1.76 -3.84
N GLY A 20 -16.86 -2.79 -4.66
CA GLY A 20 -17.14 -2.66 -6.09
C GLY A 20 -15.94 -2.24 -6.95
N SER A 21 -14.75 -2.12 -6.36
CA SER A 21 -13.53 -1.68 -7.04
C SER A 21 -12.93 -2.75 -7.97
N ARG A 22 -11.78 -2.45 -8.59
CA ARG A 22 -11.01 -3.40 -9.42
C ARG A 22 -9.91 -4.14 -8.64
N HIS A 23 -9.85 -3.96 -7.32
CA HIS A 23 -8.85 -4.57 -6.45
C HIS A 23 -9.25 -6.00 -6.08
N ILE A 24 -8.35 -6.73 -5.43
CA ILE A 24 -8.60 -8.10 -4.96
C ILE A 24 -8.26 -8.17 -3.48
N ALA A 25 -9.12 -8.76 -2.66
CA ALA A 25 -8.85 -8.96 -1.25
C ALA A 25 -8.48 -10.41 -0.95
N TYR A 26 -7.48 -10.55 -0.08
CA TYR A 26 -6.99 -11.80 0.46
C TYR A 26 -7.22 -11.84 1.97
N GLN A 27 -7.50 -13.01 2.52
CA GLN A 27 -7.56 -13.22 3.96
C GLN A 27 -6.53 -14.28 4.35
N ASP A 28 -5.73 -14.02 5.38
CA ASP A 28 -4.78 -14.98 5.94
C ASP A 28 -5.43 -15.90 6.99
N GLY A 29 -4.67 -16.88 7.47
CA GLY A 29 -5.17 -17.86 8.46
C GLY A 29 -5.50 -17.25 9.83
N ALA A 30 -5.02 -16.06 10.15
CA ALA A 30 -5.34 -15.32 11.37
C ALA A 30 -6.59 -14.42 11.21
N GLY A 31 -7.14 -14.34 10.01
CA GLY A 31 -8.28 -13.51 9.68
C GLY A 31 -7.92 -12.08 9.28
N SER A 32 -6.64 -11.74 9.16
CA SER A 32 -6.20 -10.45 8.64
C SER A 32 -6.53 -10.33 7.15
N ILE A 33 -6.84 -9.11 6.70
CA ILE A 33 -7.28 -8.86 5.33
C ILE A 33 -6.26 -7.98 4.63
N CYS A 34 -5.82 -8.41 3.44
CA CYS A 34 -4.95 -7.65 2.58
C CYS A 34 -5.66 -7.27 1.28
N LEU A 35 -5.77 -5.97 1.02
CA LEU A 35 -6.24 -5.44 -0.26
C LEU A 35 -5.06 -5.34 -1.24
N TRP A 36 -5.11 -6.12 -2.31
CA TRP A 36 -4.14 -6.05 -3.40
C TRP A 36 -4.55 -5.01 -4.44
N VAL A 37 -3.74 -3.97 -4.51
CA VAL A 37 -3.83 -2.87 -5.46
C VAL A 37 -2.77 -3.06 -6.53
N ARG A 38 -3.23 -3.39 -7.74
CA ARG A 38 -2.38 -3.47 -8.93
C ARG A 38 -2.63 -2.27 -9.82
N SER A 39 -1.57 -1.52 -10.11
CA SER A 39 -1.66 -0.32 -10.92
C SER A 39 -0.66 -0.31 -12.06
N TYR A 40 -0.90 0.59 -13.00
CA TYR A 40 -0.07 0.81 -14.19
C TYR A 40 0.18 2.32 -14.42
N LEU A 41 0.08 3.13 -13.36
CA LEU A 41 0.37 4.56 -13.46
C LEU A 41 1.79 4.78 -13.99
N GLU A 42 1.95 5.74 -14.90
CA GLU A 42 3.20 5.99 -15.60
C GLU A 42 4.34 6.36 -14.67
N ARG A 43 4.04 7.10 -13.59
CA ARG A 43 4.99 7.49 -12.55
C ARG A 43 5.37 6.36 -11.59
N GLY A 44 4.84 5.15 -11.78
CA GLY A 44 5.18 4.00 -10.94
C GLY A 44 4.39 3.86 -9.64
N GLY A 45 3.53 4.82 -9.29
CA GLY A 45 2.66 4.76 -8.11
C GLY A 45 1.43 3.85 -8.24
N CYS A 46 0.55 3.88 -7.23
CA CYS A 46 -0.68 3.10 -7.21
C CYS A 46 -1.91 3.97 -7.00
N ALA A 47 -2.97 3.71 -7.78
CA ALA A 47 -4.29 4.27 -7.54
C ALA A 47 -5.16 3.30 -6.72
N ILE A 48 -5.58 3.73 -5.53
CA ILE A 48 -6.43 2.95 -4.63
C ILE A 48 -7.84 3.53 -4.68
N SER A 49 -8.86 2.69 -4.83
CA SER A 49 -10.24 3.17 -4.90
C SER A 49 -10.75 3.50 -3.50
N ALA A 50 -11.35 4.67 -3.30
CA ALA A 50 -11.85 5.08 -1.99
C ALA A 50 -12.90 4.09 -1.45
N SER A 51 -13.79 3.60 -2.31
CA SER A 51 -14.78 2.59 -1.92
C SER A 51 -14.17 1.27 -1.45
N ALA A 52 -12.96 0.92 -1.90
CA ALA A 52 -12.26 -0.28 -1.44
C ALA A 52 -11.64 -0.07 -0.05
N ILE A 53 -11.20 1.16 0.25
CA ILE A 53 -10.75 1.54 1.59
C ILE A 53 -11.92 1.56 2.57
N GLU A 54 -13.03 2.20 2.21
CA GLU A 54 -14.25 2.23 3.02
C GLU A 54 -14.78 0.82 3.29
N TRP A 55 -14.72 -0.07 2.28
CA TRP A 55 -15.05 -1.48 2.47
C TRP A 55 -14.08 -2.19 3.41
N LEU A 56 -12.77 -1.97 3.26
CA LEU A 56 -11.74 -2.62 4.07
C LEU A 56 -11.85 -2.21 5.54
N ASP A 57 -12.06 -0.92 5.80
CA ASP A 57 -12.24 -0.34 7.12
C ASP A 57 -13.45 -0.95 7.87
N GLY A 58 -14.49 -1.31 7.14
CA GLY A 58 -15.66 -2.00 7.69
C GLY A 58 -15.48 -3.49 7.98
N MET A 59 -14.32 -4.08 7.66
CA MET A 59 -14.08 -5.52 7.87
C MET A 59 -13.45 -5.80 9.24
N PRO A 60 -13.72 -6.98 9.84
CA PRO A 60 -13.03 -7.39 11.06
C PRO A 60 -11.57 -7.77 10.80
N GLY A 61 -10.75 -7.72 11.85
CA GLY A 61 -9.34 -8.13 11.81
C GLY A 61 -8.38 -7.00 11.46
N ALA A 62 -7.09 -7.33 11.30
CA ALA A 62 -6.07 -6.37 10.90
C ALA A 62 -6.11 -6.12 9.38
N HIS A 63 -5.86 -4.88 8.95
CA HIS A 63 -5.97 -4.47 7.56
C HIS A 63 -4.60 -4.14 6.97
N PHE A 64 -4.35 -4.67 5.78
CA PHE A 64 -3.12 -4.50 5.03
C PHE A 64 -3.42 -4.08 3.60
N ILE A 65 -2.47 -3.41 2.97
CA ILE A 65 -2.52 -3.05 1.56
C ILE A 65 -1.24 -3.55 0.90
N ARG A 66 -1.41 -4.31 -0.19
CA ARG A 66 -0.33 -4.66 -1.11
C ARG A 66 -0.37 -3.73 -2.31
N LEU A 67 0.67 -2.92 -2.50
CA LEU A 67 0.81 -2.03 -3.63
C LEU A 67 1.76 -2.67 -4.65
N THR A 68 1.28 -2.85 -5.89
CA THR A 68 2.09 -3.37 -6.98
C THR A 68 2.01 -2.51 -8.23
N ASN A 69 3.16 -2.10 -8.75
CA ASN A 69 3.29 -1.46 -10.05
C ASN A 69 4.67 -1.79 -10.66
N GLU A 70 4.66 -2.48 -11.80
CA GLU A 70 5.87 -2.93 -12.50
C GLU A 70 6.73 -1.75 -13.00
N ARG A 71 6.10 -0.62 -13.39
CA ARG A 71 6.82 0.57 -13.88
C ARG A 71 7.64 1.24 -12.77
N GLY A 72 7.11 1.27 -11.56
CA GLY A 72 7.79 1.80 -10.37
C GLY A 72 8.64 0.78 -9.63
N ARG A 73 8.69 -0.48 -10.11
CA ARG A 73 9.25 -1.63 -9.38
C ARG A 73 8.70 -1.75 -7.95
N LEU A 74 7.44 -1.39 -7.78
CA LEU A 74 6.76 -1.38 -6.50
C LEU A 74 6.13 -2.75 -6.25
N ASP A 75 6.48 -3.40 -5.15
CA ASP A 75 5.79 -4.56 -4.58
C ASP A 75 5.98 -4.56 -3.06
N VAL A 76 5.10 -3.85 -2.37
CA VAL A 76 5.16 -3.69 -0.91
C VAL A 76 3.85 -4.11 -0.27
N VAL A 77 3.94 -4.67 0.94
CA VAL A 77 2.79 -4.94 1.80
C VAL A 77 3.01 -4.19 3.09
N MET A 78 2.02 -3.42 3.51
CA MET A 78 2.07 -2.65 4.75
C MET A 78 0.68 -2.55 5.40
N PRO A 79 0.62 -2.29 6.72
CA PRO A 79 -0.62 -1.94 7.39
C PRO A 79 -1.34 -0.78 6.70
N MET A 80 -2.68 -0.82 6.67
CA MET A 80 -3.49 0.20 5.99
C MET A 80 -3.24 1.62 6.53
N ASP A 81 -3.05 1.75 7.85
CA ASP A 81 -2.79 3.00 8.57
C ASP A 81 -1.40 3.59 8.29
N GLN A 82 -0.49 2.82 7.70
CA GLN A 82 0.85 3.27 7.28
C GLN A 82 0.92 3.66 5.81
N VAL A 83 -0.13 3.42 5.03
CA VAL A 83 -0.17 3.84 3.63
C VAL A 83 -0.28 5.36 3.58
N PRO A 84 0.60 6.08 2.85
CA PRO A 84 0.54 7.54 2.73
C PRO A 84 -0.61 7.94 1.80
N MET A 85 -1.84 7.79 2.28
CA MET A 85 -3.03 8.21 1.56
C MET A 85 -3.11 9.74 1.63
N GLY A 86 -2.74 10.40 0.52
CA GLY A 86 -3.00 11.82 0.34
C GLY A 86 -4.48 12.13 0.14
N GLU A 87 -4.78 13.27 -0.47
CA GLU A 87 -6.17 13.62 -0.79
C GLU A 87 -6.78 12.70 -1.84
N ALA A 88 -8.06 12.35 -1.62
CA ALA A 88 -8.85 11.64 -2.62
C ALA A 88 -9.10 12.54 -3.83
N ARG A 89 -8.92 11.98 -5.02
CA ARG A 89 -9.16 12.64 -6.31
C ARG A 89 -10.38 12.04 -6.99
N GLU A 90 -11.13 12.86 -7.71
CA GLU A 90 -12.20 12.35 -8.57
C GLU A 90 -11.65 11.90 -9.93
N GLY A 91 -12.25 10.84 -10.47
CA GLY A 91 -11.95 10.37 -11.82
C GLY A 91 -13.11 9.62 -12.42
N ARG A 92 -12.92 9.18 -13.66
CA ARG A 92 -13.95 8.51 -14.47
C ARG A 92 -14.59 7.28 -13.81
N HIS A 93 -13.91 6.68 -12.84
CA HIS A 93 -14.34 5.45 -12.16
C HIS A 93 -14.61 5.66 -10.66
N GLY A 94 -14.83 6.90 -10.23
CA GLY A 94 -15.09 7.28 -8.85
C GLY A 94 -13.88 7.94 -8.18
N ARG A 95 -13.91 8.01 -6.84
CA ARG A 95 -12.86 8.60 -6.01
C ARG A 95 -11.70 7.64 -5.81
N TYR A 96 -10.47 8.15 -5.87
CA TYR A 96 -9.26 7.35 -5.66
C TYR A 96 -8.17 8.13 -4.93
N PHE A 97 -7.35 7.42 -4.16
CA PHE A 97 -6.10 7.91 -3.58
C PHE A 97 -4.95 7.56 -4.51
N ILE A 98 -3.95 8.44 -4.61
CA ILE A 98 -2.70 8.15 -5.30
C ILE A 98 -1.61 8.00 -4.25
N VAL A 99 -0.91 6.87 -4.31
CA VAL A 99 0.31 6.63 -3.55
C VAL A 99 1.49 6.71 -4.52
N ASP A 100 2.38 7.67 -4.31
CA ASP A 100 3.62 7.80 -5.06
C ASP A 100 4.68 6.86 -4.46
N PRO A 101 5.53 6.18 -5.26
CA PRO A 101 6.59 5.35 -4.72
C PRO A 101 7.57 6.14 -3.83
N ASP A 102 7.79 7.42 -4.15
CA ASP A 102 8.69 8.29 -3.38
C ASP A 102 8.14 8.57 -1.97
N ASP A 103 6.82 8.51 -1.75
CA ASP A 103 6.21 8.67 -0.43
C ASP A 103 6.41 7.43 0.46
N LEU A 104 6.73 6.28 -0.15
CA LEU A 104 6.94 5.01 0.55
C LEU A 104 8.38 4.83 1.02
N THR A 105 9.32 5.37 0.25
CA THR A 105 10.72 5.48 0.63
C THR A 105 10.91 6.83 1.30
N GLY A 106 10.91 6.89 2.63
CA GLY A 106 11.19 8.14 3.36
C GLY A 106 12.43 8.88 2.81
N PRO A 107 12.65 10.15 3.20
CA PRO A 107 13.64 11.03 2.56
C PRO A 107 14.97 10.31 2.39
N ALA A 108 15.48 10.27 1.15
CA ALA A 108 16.75 9.64 0.85
C ALA A 108 17.83 10.30 1.73
N PHE A 109 18.58 9.48 2.47
CA PHE A 109 19.80 9.98 3.11
C PHE A 109 20.70 10.59 2.04
N PRO A 110 21.30 11.77 2.27
CA PRO A 110 22.22 12.35 1.32
C PRO A 110 23.36 11.36 1.02
N PRO A 111 23.86 11.32 -0.22
CA PRO A 111 24.93 10.41 -0.59
C PRO A 111 26.13 10.62 0.33
N LEU A 112 26.78 9.52 0.74
CA LEU A 112 27.93 9.48 1.67
C LEU A 112 29.11 10.42 1.30
N ARG A 113 29.10 11.03 0.12
CA ARG A 113 30.08 12.03 -0.32
C ARG A 113 30.05 13.33 0.50
N ASP A 114 28.97 13.61 1.22
CA ASP A 114 28.86 14.85 2.01
C ASP A 114 29.40 14.73 3.45
N PHE A 115 29.85 13.53 3.88
CA PHE A 115 30.56 13.34 5.16
C PHE A 115 32.09 13.54 5.00
N GLY A 116 32.47 14.58 4.26
CA GLY A 116 33.87 14.98 4.07
C GLY A 116 34.53 15.60 5.31
N GLU A 117 33.78 15.86 6.37
CA GLU A 117 34.34 16.28 7.66
C GLU A 117 34.54 15.06 8.57
N ARG A 118 35.81 14.71 8.76
CA ARG A 118 36.26 13.84 9.85
C ARG A 118 35.70 14.39 11.16
N VAL A 119 34.74 13.70 11.74
CA VAL A 119 34.32 13.92 13.12
C VAL A 119 35.54 13.57 14.00
N PRO A 120 36.14 14.52 14.73
CA PRO A 120 37.22 14.20 15.64
C PRO A 120 36.63 13.41 16.81
N PHE A 121 37.14 12.19 16.98
CA PHE A 121 36.97 11.36 18.18
C PHE A 121 37.73 11.96 19.36
#